data_AF-A0A2N9MXM1-F1
#
_entry.id   AF-A0A2N9MXM1-F1
#
_cell.length_a   1.000
_cell.length_b   1.000
_cell.length_c   1.000
_cell.angle_alpha   90.00
_cell.angle_beta   90.00
_cell.angle_gamma   90.00
#
_symmetry.space_group_name_H-M   'P 1'
#
loop_
_entity.id
_entity.type
_entity.pdbx_description
1 polymer ?
#
loop_
_entity_poly.entity_id
_entity_poly.type
_entity_poly.pdbx_seq_one_letter_code
_entity_poly.pdbx_strand_id
1 'polypeptide(L)'
;MTSEIRTTIQLSDLKAIEFECRECHCRTVRPMGGIQSLLLCCPECGATWANFRGTLEFLSKTVSQIPKAAAIDSPESPFVVRFEIAMERNP
;
A
#
# COMPACT_ATOMS: atom_id res chain seq x y z
N MET A 1 -0.49 30.53 18.27
CA MET A 1 -0.75 29.64 17.12
C MET A 1 0.40 28.67 17.01
N THR A 2 0.15 27.38 17.04
CA THR A 2 1.15 26.36 16.70
C THR A 2 1.02 26.05 15.22
N SER A 3 2.10 26.18 14.45
CA SER A 3 2.13 25.76 13.04
C SER A 3 2.32 24.25 12.98
N GLU A 4 1.35 23.53 12.43
CA GLU A 4 1.46 22.11 12.13
C GLU A 4 1.89 21.94 10.68
N ILE A 5 3.00 21.25 10.43
CA ILE A 5 3.44 20.88 9.10
C ILE A 5 3.00 19.44 8.88
N ARG A 6 2.06 19.22 7.95
CA ARG A 6 1.60 17.89 7.54
C ARG A 6 2.15 17.55 6.17
N THR A 7 2.70 16.36 6.02
CA THR A 7 3.18 15.83 4.73
C THR A 7 2.15 14.83 4.21
N THR A 8 1.50 15.16 3.10
CA THR A 8 0.45 14.32 2.50
C THR A 8 0.87 13.78 1.14
N ILE A 9 0.47 12.55 0.81
CA ILE A 9 0.61 11.94 -0.52
C ILE A 9 -0.77 11.88 -1.19
N GLN A 10 -0.83 12.16 -2.49
CA GLN A 10 -2.05 11.93 -3.26
C GLN A 10 -2.22 10.43 -3.55
N LEU A 11 -3.47 9.94 -3.50
CA LEU A 11 -3.73 8.52 -3.77
C LEU A 11 -3.25 8.07 -5.14
N SER A 12 -3.29 8.96 -6.14
CA SER A 12 -2.79 8.74 -7.50
C SER A 12 -1.28 8.55 -7.59
N ASP A 13 -0.52 9.03 -6.60
CA ASP A 13 0.94 8.87 -6.57
C ASP A 13 1.36 7.46 -6.11
N LEU A 14 0.44 6.69 -5.53
CA LEU A 14 0.68 5.31 -5.12
C LEU A 14 0.62 4.37 -6.32
N LYS A 15 1.78 3.82 -6.72
CA LYS A 15 1.92 3.00 -7.94
C LYS A 15 1.88 1.50 -7.68
N ALA A 16 2.46 1.03 -6.57
CA ALA A 16 2.61 -0.38 -6.27
C ALA A 16 2.89 -0.63 -4.78
N ILE A 17 2.75 -1.88 -4.34
CA ILE A 17 3.34 -2.39 -3.10
C ILE A 17 4.50 -3.32 -3.46
N GLU A 18 5.64 -3.13 -2.81
CA GLU A 18 6.78 -4.03 -2.92
C GLU A 18 6.83 -4.98 -1.71
N PHE A 19 7.06 -6.26 -1.99
CA PHE A 19 7.26 -7.30 -1.00
C PHE A 19 8.69 -7.81 -1.12
N GLU A 20 9.48 -7.71 -0.04
CA GLU A 20 10.83 -8.27 0.02
C GLU A 20 10.85 -9.51 0.94
N CYS A 21 11.32 -10.63 0.42
CA CYS A 21 11.55 -11.84 1.21
C CYS A 21 12.76 -11.64 2.13
N ARG A 22 12.60 -11.82 3.43
CA ARG A 22 13.74 -11.67 4.37
C ARG A 22 14.77 -12.80 4.31
N GLU A 23 14.43 -13.96 3.73
CA GLU A 23 15.34 -15.10 3.65
C GLU A 23 16.26 -15.05 2.42
N CYS A 24 15.72 -14.69 1.26
CA CYS A 24 16.46 -14.67 0.00
C CYS A 24 16.54 -13.29 -0.66
N HIS A 25 15.95 -12.26 -0.06
CA HIS A 25 15.88 -10.88 -0.59
C HIS A 25 15.22 -10.73 -1.96
N CYS A 26 14.50 -11.76 -2.45
CA CYS A 26 13.66 -11.62 -3.62
C CYS A 26 12.61 -10.52 -3.39
N ARG A 27 12.49 -9.62 -4.38
CA ARG A 27 11.48 -8.56 -4.40
C ARG A 27 10.38 -8.88 -5.39
N THR A 28 9.14 -8.78 -4.94
CA THR A 28 7.95 -8.89 -5.77
C THR A 28 7.18 -7.58 -5.74
N VAL A 29 7.05 -6.93 -6.89
CA VAL A 29 6.32 -5.65 -7.02
C VAL A 29 4.91 -5.90 -7.51
N ARG A 30 3.94 -5.30 -6.83
CA ARG A 30 2.50 -5.48 -7.08
C ARG A 30 1.86 -4.14 -7.46
N PRO A 31 1.51 -3.91 -8.75
CA PRO A 31 0.93 -2.64 -9.18
C PRO A 31 -0.48 -2.42 -8.60
N MET A 32 -0.81 -1.18 -8.31
CA MET A 32 -2.16 -0.76 -7.88
C MET A 32 -3.19 -1.03 -8.98
N GLY A 33 -4.41 -1.41 -8.58
CA GLY A 33 -5.57 -1.54 -9.47
C GLY A 33 -5.79 -2.89 -10.13
N GLY A 34 -4.89 -3.86 -9.94
CA GLY A 34 -5.05 -5.23 -10.44
C GLY A 34 -5.72 -6.18 -9.43
N ILE A 35 -6.44 -7.18 -9.92
CA ILE A 35 -6.75 -8.38 -9.14
C ILE A 35 -5.46 -9.20 -9.07
N GLN A 36 -4.98 -9.49 -7.86
CA GLN A 36 -3.76 -10.24 -7.68
C GLN A 36 -4.00 -11.47 -6.80
N SER A 37 -3.37 -12.58 -7.15
CA SER A 37 -3.39 -13.78 -6.33
C SER A 37 -2.72 -13.51 -4.97
N LEU A 38 -3.07 -14.27 -3.95
CA LEU A 38 -2.44 -14.14 -2.63
C LEU A 38 -1.06 -14.81 -2.64
N LEU A 39 0.02 -14.09 -2.30
CA LEU A 39 1.35 -14.68 -2.12
C LEU A 39 1.45 -15.30 -0.72
N LEU A 40 1.19 -16.60 -0.61
CA LEU A 40 1.34 -17.33 0.65
C LEU A 40 2.76 -17.85 0.88
N CYS A 41 3.64 -17.72 -0.11
CA CYS A 41 5.05 -18.06 -0.02
C CYS A 41 5.89 -17.15 -0.92
N CYS A 42 7.20 -17.09 -0.62
CA CYS A 42 8.17 -16.48 -1.51
C CYS A 42 8.25 -17.25 -2.84
N PRO A 43 8.17 -16.58 -3.99
CA PRO A 43 8.22 -17.25 -5.29
C PRO A 43 9.59 -17.86 -5.62
N GLU A 44 10.67 -17.39 -4.98
CA GLU A 44 12.03 -17.86 -5.26
C GLU A 44 12.48 -18.98 -4.32
N CYS A 45 12.46 -18.76 -3.00
CA CYS A 45 12.97 -19.75 -2.04
C CYS A 45 11.88 -20.62 -1.39
N GLY A 46 10.60 -20.35 -1.67
CA GLY A 46 9.48 -21.09 -1.08
C GLY A 46 9.19 -20.79 0.40
N ALA A 47 9.90 -19.81 1.01
CA ALA A 47 9.67 -19.39 2.39
C ALA A 47 8.18 -19.11 2.65
N THR A 48 7.64 -19.68 3.73
CA THR A 48 6.19 -19.61 4.01
C THR A 48 5.82 -18.25 4.59
N TRP A 49 4.87 -17.57 3.95
CA TRP A 49 4.27 -16.31 4.43
C TRP A 49 2.83 -16.51 4.95
N ALA A 50 2.32 -17.74 4.92
CA ALA A 50 0.93 -18.07 5.28
C ALA A 50 0.52 -17.63 6.69
N ASN A 51 1.44 -17.51 7.64
CA ASN A 51 1.18 -16.97 8.98
C ASN A 51 0.69 -15.51 8.95
N PHE A 52 0.98 -14.78 7.87
CA PHE A 52 0.55 -13.39 7.65
C PHE A 52 -0.63 -13.28 6.69
N ARG A 53 -1.38 -14.38 6.45
CA ARG A 53 -2.48 -14.45 5.49
C ARG A 53 -3.44 -13.28 5.59
N GLY A 54 -3.91 -12.94 6.80
CA GLY A 54 -4.85 -11.82 7.00
C GLY A 54 -4.28 -10.48 6.54
N THR A 55 -3.02 -10.19 6.87
CA THR A 55 -2.31 -8.99 6.43
C THR A 55 -2.11 -8.97 4.92
N LEU A 56 -1.75 -10.10 4.32
CA LEU A 56 -1.56 -10.22 2.88
C LEU A 56 -2.88 -10.04 2.10
N GLU A 57 -3.99 -10.57 2.63
CA GLU A 57 -5.33 -10.36 2.08
C GLU A 57 -5.75 -8.89 2.18
N PHE A 58 -5.47 -8.24 3.31
CA PHE A 58 -5.68 -6.80 3.47
C PHE A 58 -4.88 -6.00 2.45
N LEU A 59 -3.57 -6.25 2.32
CA LEU A 59 -2.71 -5.55 1.36
C LEU A 59 -3.21 -5.75 -0.08
N SER A 60 -3.57 -6.98 -0.45
CA SER A 60 -4.13 -7.26 -1.78
C SER A 60 -5.44 -6.51 -2.04
N LYS A 61 -6.33 -6.42 -1.05
CA LYS A 61 -7.56 -5.64 -1.16
C LYS A 61 -7.24 -4.15 -1.29
N THR A 62 -6.36 -3.62 -0.46
CA THR A 62 -5.94 -2.20 -0.50
C THR A 62 -5.40 -1.81 -1.88
N VAL A 63 -4.55 -2.66 -2.47
CA VAL A 63 -4.02 -2.46 -3.84
C VAL A 63 -5.13 -2.33 -4.88
N SER A 64 -6.21 -3.10 -4.74
CA SER A 64 -7.35 -3.04 -5.65
C SER A 64 -8.27 -1.83 -5.45
N GLN A 65 -8.28 -1.23 -4.25
CA GLN A 65 -9.20 -0.15 -3.89
C GLN A 65 -8.57 1.24 -4.02
N ILE A 66 -7.26 1.40 -3.83
CA ILE A 66 -6.59 2.72 -3.90
C ILE A 66 -6.89 3.46 -5.21
N PRO A 67 -6.78 2.86 -6.41
CA PRO A 67 -7.10 3.58 -7.64
C PRO A 67 -8.57 3.98 -7.76
N LYS A 68 -9.48 3.18 -7.19
CA LYS A 68 -10.91 3.53 -7.13
C LYS A 68 -11.14 4.72 -6.21
N ALA A 69 -10.48 4.73 -5.06
CA ALA A 69 -10.52 5.85 -4.13
C ALA A 69 -9.89 7.12 -4.73
N ALA A 70 -8.81 6.99 -5.52
CA ALA A 70 -8.21 8.11 -6.24
C ALA A 70 -9.16 8.73 -7.26
N ALA A 71 -10.03 7.92 -7.90
CA ALA A 71 -11.04 8.43 -8.83
C ALA A 71 -12.19 9.21 -8.16
N ILE A 72 -12.33 9.10 -6.83
CA ILE A 72 -13.29 9.91 -6.05
C ILE A 72 -12.81 11.36 -5.93
N ASP A 73 -11.52 11.64 -6.18
CA ASP A 73 -10.96 12.99 -6.20
C ASP A 73 -11.37 13.75 -7.48
N SER A 74 -12.68 13.82 -7.70
CA SER A 74 -13.34 14.62 -8.71
C SER A 74 -13.77 15.95 -8.08
N PRO A 75 -13.73 17.08 -8.82
CA PRO A 75 -14.26 18.36 -8.35
C PRO A 75 -15.73 18.32 -7.88
N GLU A 76 -16.48 17.28 -8.27
CA GLU A 76 -17.88 17.08 -7.92
C GLU A 76 -18.10 16.25 -6.63
N SER A 77 -17.04 15.68 -6.05
CA SER A 77 -17.12 14.89 -4.82
C SER A 77 -17.35 15.78 -3.59
N PRO A 78 -18.19 15.35 -2.61
CA PRO A 78 -18.40 16.11 -1.37
C PRO A 78 -17.22 16.04 -0.39
N PHE A 79 -16.15 15.29 -0.71
CA PHE A 79 -14.96 15.17 0.12
C PHE A 79 -13.70 14.84 -0.71
N VAL A 80 -12.53 15.13 -0.13
CA VAL A 80 -11.21 14.80 -0.68
C VAL A 80 -10.53 13.78 0.23
N VAL A 81 -9.89 12.75 -0.35
CA VAL A 81 -9.17 11.72 0.40
C VAL A 81 -7.67 11.91 0.23
N ARG A 82 -6.93 12.01 1.34
CA ARG A 82 -5.47 12.14 1.36
C ARG A 82 -4.88 11.17 2.38
N PHE A 83 -3.74 10.58 2.06
CA PHE A 83 -2.96 9.85 3.07
C PHE A 83 -1.87 10.76 3.64
N GLU A 84 -1.78 10.76 4.96
CA GLU A 84 -0.74 11.47 5.70
C GLU A 84 0.42 10.51 5.96
N ILE A 85 1.64 11.00 5.74
CA ILE A 85 2.85 10.28 6.12
C ILE A 85 3.18 10.68 7.55
N ALA A 86 3.28 9.69 8.44
CA ALA A 86 3.90 9.94 9.73
C ALA A 86 5.36 10.31 9.52
N MET A 87 5.76 11.52 9.91
CA MET A 87 7.17 11.83 10.09
C MET A 87 7.61 11.18 11.40
N GLU A 88 8.68 10.39 11.38
CA GLU A 88 9.26 9.86 12.62
C GLU A 88 9.48 11.03 13.59
N ARG A 89 8.88 10.97 14.78
CA ARG A 89 9.36 11.79 15.88
C ARG A 89 10.73 11.24 16.22
N ASN A 90 11.79 11.97 15.86
CA ASN A 90 13.11 11.78 16.43
C ASN A 90 12.99 11.80 17.97
N PRO A 91 13.35 10.70 18.66
CA PRO A 91 14.47 10.77 19.60
C PRO A 91 15.58 9.76 19.31
#